data_AF-A0A9P7VAS9-F1
#
_entry.id   AF-A0A9P7VAS9-F1
#
_cell.length_a   1.000
_cell.length_b   1.000
_cell.length_c   1.000
_cell.angle_alpha   90.00
_cell.angle_beta   90.00
_cell.angle_gamma   90.00
#
_symmetry.space_group_name_H-M   'P 1'
#
loop_
_entity.id
_entity.type
_entity.pdbx_description
1 polymer ?
#
loop_
_entity_poly.entity_id
_entity_poly.type
_entity_poly.pdbx_seq_one_letter_code
_entity_poly.pdbx_strand_id
1 'polypeptide(L)'
;MLFQRKRFPKKQKAKVSSIPSSPEESLEQGSIDEESGDRWLSADLSKALRFYQKAYDAYIQTLSFPGCANDVYVDASYNGCRLVYHVHNHYVKLEGVDVSELTSVEEVLGSSNSVLVSRIQDIAKMHQTVISRILGMGCVVPLDLLYNCVVVLTEQLEIMDGDNNSHDVIRIVSDTKAIVMELLERQYTEINSLESQLNEGRSSNITEAQYDATATQSHQEVTTESAVQPPDIYDSLIVALEFIQVVLEKKQQQHQSIDIDVELMCDQLYLFETKLHRYYETNNTDTNTAMLATISEEQVQKWKILVLAIRSIEEDPIEYWKDVINEPSLNFNSHEIIIGCIELYLSMNDETISPEQEWELLSFINELYKCQQALVNQRLTTEAKGDDGGLGNALVQMSGLMISRGDLEMERRQVPYKQEVDELLKNNGIAYYKNAITYAQRSGGLRERIIDKLQRQRKAKEASTKLKILDGTVTEAELVFVFGDDWKEELDMFE
;
A
#
# COMPACT_ATOMS: atom_id res chain seq x y z
N MET A 1 -2.63 -4.13 -1.93
CA MET A 1 -2.35 -5.45 -2.54
C MET A 1 -1.59 -5.18 -3.84
N LEU A 2 -0.38 -5.73 -4.01
CA LEU A 2 0.28 -5.77 -5.32
C LEU A 2 -0.26 -6.99 -6.07
N PHE A 3 -0.64 -6.84 -7.35
CA PHE A 3 -1.22 -7.92 -8.16
C PHE A 3 -0.36 -9.19 -8.15
N GLN A 4 -1.05 -10.34 -8.23
CA GLN A 4 -0.42 -11.65 -8.16
C GLN A 4 0.57 -11.85 -9.32
N ARG A 5 1.73 -12.46 -9.03
CA ARG A 5 2.70 -12.84 -10.06
C ARG A 5 2.02 -13.68 -11.15
N LYS A 6 2.45 -13.53 -12.41
CA LYS A 6 2.07 -14.50 -13.44
C LYS A 6 2.74 -15.84 -13.13
N ARG A 7 1.91 -16.86 -12.89
CA ARG A 7 2.38 -18.22 -12.60
C ARG A 7 2.33 -19.06 -13.88
N PHE A 8 3.43 -19.73 -14.19
CA PHE A 8 3.48 -20.65 -15.32
C PHE A 8 3.16 -22.09 -14.87
N PRO A 9 2.52 -22.90 -15.71
CA PRO A 9 2.17 -24.28 -15.37
C PRO A 9 3.44 -25.09 -15.11
N LYS A 10 3.52 -25.68 -13.90
CA LYS A 10 4.63 -26.55 -13.48
C LYS A 10 4.73 -27.75 -14.43
N LYS A 11 5.73 -27.75 -15.32
CA LYS A 11 6.14 -29.00 -15.97
C LYS A 11 6.72 -29.93 -14.91
N GLN A 12 6.31 -31.19 -14.94
CA GLN A 12 6.70 -32.19 -13.94
C GLN A 12 8.23 -32.24 -13.75
N LYS A 13 8.66 -32.23 -12.49
CA LYS A 13 10.05 -32.17 -12.03
C LYS A 13 10.97 -33.15 -12.78
N ALA A 14 11.78 -32.63 -13.68
CA ALA A 14 13.08 -33.21 -13.98
C ALA A 14 14.11 -32.58 -13.05
N LYS A 15 14.78 -33.43 -12.27
CA LYS A 15 15.77 -33.06 -11.26
C LYS A 15 17.09 -32.79 -11.96
N VAL A 16 17.41 -31.55 -12.35
CA VAL A 16 18.78 -31.16 -12.73
C VAL A 16 19.05 -29.71 -12.34
N SER A 17 20.14 -29.52 -11.60
CA SER A 17 20.82 -28.24 -11.38
C SER A 17 21.49 -27.75 -12.67
N SER A 18 20.72 -27.56 -13.75
CA SER A 18 21.24 -26.97 -14.98
C SER A 18 21.04 -25.47 -14.91
N ILE A 19 22.13 -24.73 -15.12
CA ILE A 19 22.08 -23.30 -15.41
C ILE A 19 21.03 -23.09 -16.51
N PRO A 20 20.05 -22.17 -16.34
CA PRO A 20 19.02 -21.94 -17.36
C PRO A 20 19.65 -21.69 -18.71
N SER A 21 19.20 -22.44 -19.72
CA SER A 21 19.77 -22.43 -21.07
C SER A 21 18.89 -21.69 -22.08
N SER A 22 17.64 -21.41 -21.72
CA SER A 22 16.69 -20.61 -22.51
C SER A 22 16.11 -19.44 -21.71
N PRO A 23 15.54 -18.42 -22.39
CA PRO A 23 14.81 -17.32 -21.73
C PRO A 23 13.69 -17.83 -20.82
N GLU A 24 12.91 -18.81 -21.28
CA GLU A 24 11.76 -19.36 -20.54
C GLU A 24 12.19 -20.15 -19.31
N GLU A 25 13.28 -20.93 -19.40
CA GLU A 25 13.87 -21.62 -18.25
C GLU A 25 14.35 -20.62 -17.19
N SER A 26 14.92 -19.49 -17.63
CA SER A 26 15.39 -18.43 -16.74
C SER A 26 14.22 -17.70 -16.06
N LEU A 27 13.15 -17.44 -16.80
CA LEU A 27 11.92 -16.85 -16.28
C LEU A 27 11.24 -17.77 -15.24
N GLU A 28 11.15 -19.06 -15.52
CA GLU A 28 10.61 -20.06 -14.60
C GLU A 28 11.46 -20.18 -13.33
N GLN A 29 12.79 -20.20 -13.47
CA GLN A 29 13.71 -20.22 -12.33
C GLN A 29 13.52 -19.00 -11.43
N GLY A 30 13.35 -17.81 -12.02
CA GLY A 30 13.04 -16.59 -11.26
C GLY A 30 11.79 -16.74 -10.42
N SER A 31 10.72 -17.31 -10.98
CA SER A 31 9.46 -17.57 -10.26
C SER A 31 9.63 -18.56 -9.10
N ILE A 32 10.46 -19.60 -9.27
CA ILE A 32 10.75 -20.61 -8.24
C ILE A 32 11.56 -20.02 -7.08
N ASP A 33 12.57 -19.21 -7.38
CA ASP A 33 13.40 -18.58 -6.36
C ASP A 33 12.59 -17.54 -5.58
N GLU A 34 11.71 -16.79 -6.25
CA GLU A 34 10.80 -15.86 -5.59
C GLU A 34 9.85 -16.58 -4.63
N GLU A 35 9.23 -17.71 -5.05
CA GLU A 35 8.43 -18.57 -4.16
C GLU A 35 9.20 -19.03 -2.93
N SER A 36 10.50 -19.25 -3.09
CA SER A 36 11.38 -19.64 -1.99
C SER A 36 11.63 -18.46 -1.06
N GLY A 37 11.80 -17.25 -1.59
CA GLY A 37 11.88 -16.01 -0.82
C GLY A 37 10.65 -15.77 0.05
N ASP A 38 9.44 -15.88 -0.54
CA ASP A 38 8.16 -15.71 0.17
C ASP A 38 8.04 -16.64 1.39
N ARG A 39 8.51 -17.88 1.27
CA ARG A 39 8.45 -18.88 2.35
C ARG A 39 9.37 -18.55 3.52
N TRP A 40 10.50 -17.90 3.26
CA TRP A 40 11.47 -17.53 4.30
C TRP A 40 11.15 -16.18 4.93
N LEU A 41 10.40 -15.29 4.26
CA LEU A 41 10.14 -13.92 4.70
C LEU A 41 9.61 -13.80 6.13
N SER A 42 8.79 -14.76 6.58
CA SER A 42 8.22 -14.74 7.93
C SER A 42 9.19 -15.19 9.03
N ALA A 43 10.28 -15.88 8.69
CA ALA A 43 11.16 -16.55 9.65
C ALA A 43 12.64 -16.10 9.58
N ASP A 44 13.16 -15.83 8.38
CA ASP A 44 14.57 -15.51 8.13
C ASP A 44 14.69 -14.52 6.97
N LEU A 45 14.81 -13.24 7.32
CA LEU A 45 14.92 -12.13 6.36
C LEU A 45 16.20 -12.23 5.52
N SER A 46 17.34 -12.59 6.12
CA SER A 46 18.59 -12.73 5.38
C SER A 46 18.50 -13.80 4.29
N LYS A 47 17.83 -14.92 4.60
CA LYS A 47 17.62 -16.00 3.62
C LYS A 47 16.59 -15.64 2.57
N ALA A 48 15.49 -14.98 2.95
CA ALA A 48 14.49 -14.52 2.00
C ALA A 48 15.09 -13.52 0.99
N LEU A 49 15.88 -12.54 1.47
CA LEU A 49 16.53 -11.54 0.62
C LEU A 49 17.45 -12.16 -0.44
N ARG A 50 18.25 -13.16 -0.07
CA ARG A 50 19.09 -13.89 -1.04
C ARG A 50 18.28 -14.63 -2.11
N PHE A 51 17.14 -15.20 -1.75
CA PHE A 51 16.26 -15.83 -2.74
C PHE A 51 15.63 -14.80 -3.67
N TYR A 52 15.24 -13.63 -3.15
CA TYR A 52 14.78 -12.54 -4.01
C TYR A 52 15.89 -12.02 -4.93
N GLN A 53 17.14 -11.95 -4.48
CA GLN A 53 18.26 -11.59 -5.36
C GLN A 53 18.41 -12.61 -6.50
N LYS A 54 18.38 -13.91 -6.20
CA LYS A 54 18.44 -14.96 -7.23
C LYS A 54 17.29 -14.87 -8.24
N ALA A 55 16.08 -14.61 -7.74
CA ALA A 55 14.91 -14.41 -8.60
C ALA A 55 15.11 -13.21 -9.54
N TYR A 56 15.59 -12.10 -9.00
CA TYR A 56 15.89 -10.90 -9.78
C TYR A 56 16.98 -11.14 -10.83
N ASP A 57 18.09 -11.80 -10.46
CA ASP A 57 19.17 -12.17 -11.38
C ASP A 57 18.65 -13.02 -12.53
N ALA A 58 17.76 -13.98 -12.26
CA ALA A 58 17.14 -14.83 -13.27
C ALA A 58 16.20 -14.06 -14.21
N TYR A 59 15.46 -13.06 -13.71
CA TYR A 59 14.68 -12.16 -14.55
C TYR A 59 15.58 -11.28 -15.44
N ILE A 60 16.67 -10.71 -14.90
CA ILE A 60 17.64 -9.94 -15.69
C ILE A 60 18.35 -10.80 -16.74
N GLN A 61 18.69 -12.05 -16.39
CA GLN A 61 19.25 -13.01 -17.33
C GLN A 61 18.28 -13.29 -18.49
N THR A 62 16.98 -13.44 -18.20
CA THR A 62 15.93 -13.60 -19.23
C THR A 62 15.96 -12.46 -20.25
N LEU A 63 16.03 -11.21 -19.77
CA LEU A 63 16.07 -10.01 -20.62
C LEU A 63 17.37 -9.87 -21.44
N SER A 64 18.42 -10.61 -21.07
CA SER A 64 19.74 -10.55 -21.70
C SER A 64 19.89 -11.55 -22.87
N PHE A 65 18.95 -12.48 -23.04
CA PHE A 65 19.02 -13.46 -24.12
C PHE A 65 18.76 -12.82 -25.50
N PRO A 66 19.64 -13.05 -26.49
CA PRO A 66 19.39 -12.63 -27.87
C PRO A 66 18.15 -13.30 -28.44
N GLY A 67 17.23 -12.50 -29.01
CA GLY A 67 16.01 -13.03 -29.63
C GLY A 67 14.94 -13.50 -28.63
N CYS A 68 15.00 -13.05 -27.37
CA CYS A 68 13.93 -13.24 -26.40
C CYS A 68 12.58 -12.80 -27.01
N ALA A 69 11.58 -13.67 -26.93
CA ALA A 69 10.24 -13.37 -27.40
C ALA A 69 9.63 -12.20 -26.61
N ASN A 70 8.75 -11.41 -27.25
CA ASN A 70 8.21 -10.19 -26.67
C ASN A 70 7.37 -10.45 -25.41
N ASP A 71 6.59 -11.54 -25.39
CA ASP A 71 5.79 -11.98 -24.24
C ASP A 71 6.67 -12.35 -23.05
N VAL A 72 7.72 -13.16 -23.27
CA VAL A 72 8.71 -13.53 -22.25
C VAL A 72 9.44 -12.30 -21.72
N TYR A 73 9.79 -11.35 -22.61
CA TYR A 73 10.40 -10.08 -22.23
C TYR A 73 9.49 -9.25 -21.33
N VAL A 74 8.20 -9.12 -21.71
CA VAL A 74 7.20 -8.37 -20.94
C VAL A 74 7.02 -8.98 -19.55
N ASP A 75 6.87 -10.31 -19.46
CA ASP A 75 6.65 -11.00 -18.19
C ASP A 75 7.88 -10.93 -17.26
N ALA A 76 9.09 -11.10 -17.80
CA ALA A 76 10.33 -10.95 -17.03
C ALA A 76 10.49 -9.50 -16.52
N SER A 77 10.18 -8.51 -17.36
CA SER A 77 10.27 -7.09 -16.98
C SER A 77 9.25 -6.73 -15.89
N TYR A 78 8.01 -7.19 -16.04
CA TYR A 78 6.95 -7.00 -15.03
C TYR A 78 7.33 -7.63 -13.69
N ASN A 79 7.73 -8.90 -13.69
CA ASN A 79 8.09 -9.61 -12.48
C ASN A 79 9.31 -8.99 -11.78
N GLY A 80 10.32 -8.57 -12.54
CA GLY A 80 11.50 -7.88 -12.02
C GLY A 80 11.16 -6.56 -11.32
N CYS A 81 10.40 -5.68 -11.98
CA CYS A 81 9.99 -4.39 -11.40
C CYS A 81 9.15 -4.56 -10.13
N ARG A 82 8.15 -5.45 -10.16
CA ARG A 82 7.30 -5.75 -9.00
C ARG A 82 8.12 -6.33 -7.84
N LEU A 83 9.07 -7.23 -8.13
CA LEU A 83 9.92 -7.84 -7.10
C LEU A 83 10.81 -6.81 -6.40
N VAL A 84 11.42 -5.89 -7.14
CA VAL A 84 12.23 -4.81 -6.56
C VAL A 84 11.39 -3.95 -5.61
N TYR A 85 10.17 -3.58 -6.02
CA TYR A 85 9.28 -2.84 -5.14
C TYR A 85 8.80 -3.65 -3.92
N HIS A 86 8.54 -4.94 -4.09
CA HIS A 86 8.24 -5.86 -2.98
C HIS A 86 9.38 -5.92 -1.95
N VAL A 87 10.63 -6.03 -2.42
CA VAL A 87 11.81 -6.02 -1.55
C VAL A 87 11.97 -4.66 -0.87
N HIS A 88 11.78 -3.55 -1.59
CA HIS A 88 11.80 -2.21 -1.00
C HIS A 88 10.82 -2.10 0.17
N ASN A 89 9.57 -2.54 -0.01
CA ASN A 89 8.53 -2.48 1.01
C ASN A 89 8.83 -3.32 2.25
N HIS A 90 9.61 -4.41 2.14
CA HIS A 90 9.90 -5.31 3.26
C HIS A 90 11.26 -5.08 3.94
N TYR A 91 12.20 -4.41 3.28
CA TYR A 91 13.57 -4.25 3.77
C TYR A 91 14.01 -2.80 3.93
N VAL A 92 13.39 -1.87 3.19
CA VAL A 92 13.79 -0.46 3.19
C VAL A 92 12.71 0.39 3.88
N LYS A 93 11.47 0.30 3.38
CA LYS A 93 10.34 1.07 3.94
C LYS A 93 9.89 0.55 5.31
N LEU A 94 9.95 -0.76 5.50
CA LEU A 94 9.41 -1.40 6.70
C LEU A 94 10.20 -0.98 7.95
N GLU A 95 9.50 -0.34 8.87
CA GLU A 95 10.11 0.07 10.12
C GLU A 95 10.69 -1.11 10.92
N GLY A 96 11.89 -0.92 11.48
CA GLY A 96 12.51 -1.89 12.40
C GLY A 96 13.37 -2.95 11.73
N VAL A 97 13.39 -3.02 10.40
CA VAL A 97 14.37 -3.82 9.66
C VAL A 97 15.61 -2.98 9.39
N ASP A 98 16.73 -3.34 10.00
CA ASP A 98 18.05 -2.80 9.64
C ASP A 98 18.77 -3.81 8.73
N VAL A 99 18.90 -3.46 7.46
CA VAL A 99 19.56 -4.32 6.47
C VAL A 99 21.03 -4.55 6.81
N SER A 100 21.68 -3.60 7.50
CA SER A 100 23.08 -3.72 7.90
C SER A 100 23.31 -4.80 8.98
N GLU A 101 22.27 -5.15 9.74
CA GLU A 101 22.29 -6.23 10.73
C GLU A 101 22.03 -7.61 10.12
N LEU A 102 21.63 -7.68 8.83
CA LEU A 102 21.40 -8.95 8.15
C LEU A 102 22.73 -9.66 7.88
N THR A 103 22.74 -10.97 8.11
CA THR A 103 23.95 -11.79 7.94
C THR A 103 23.96 -12.52 6.59
N SER A 104 25.15 -12.74 6.01
CA SER A 104 25.29 -13.51 4.77
C SER A 104 24.54 -12.90 3.56
N VAL A 105 24.42 -11.57 3.49
CA VAL A 105 23.75 -10.85 2.38
C VAL A 105 24.73 -9.99 1.58
N GLU A 106 26.03 -10.25 1.69
CA GLU A 106 27.08 -9.46 1.06
C GLU A 106 26.95 -9.47 -0.48
N GLU A 107 26.46 -10.57 -1.04
CA GLU A 107 26.16 -10.70 -2.48
C GLU A 107 25.05 -9.76 -2.94
N VAL A 108 24.12 -9.40 -2.05
CA VAL A 108 23.03 -8.47 -2.33
C VAL A 108 23.50 -7.02 -2.14
N LEU A 109 24.19 -6.73 -1.03
CA LEU A 109 24.62 -5.37 -0.69
C LEU A 109 25.78 -4.84 -1.55
N GLY A 110 26.64 -5.72 -2.04
CA GLY A 110 27.81 -5.35 -2.86
C GLY A 110 27.56 -5.37 -4.37
N SER A 111 26.38 -5.80 -4.83
CA SER A 111 26.07 -5.96 -6.26
C SER A 111 25.59 -4.65 -6.88
N SER A 112 26.14 -4.29 -8.05
CA SER A 112 25.60 -3.20 -8.87
C SER A 112 24.22 -3.50 -9.45
N ASN A 113 23.82 -4.79 -9.45
CA ASN A 113 22.52 -5.28 -9.90
C ASN A 113 21.73 -5.85 -8.71
N SER A 114 21.72 -5.12 -7.58
CA SER A 114 20.98 -5.55 -6.41
C SER A 114 19.46 -5.47 -6.62
N VAL A 115 18.74 -6.45 -6.08
CA VAL A 115 17.28 -6.37 -5.92
C VAL A 115 16.87 -5.37 -4.82
N LEU A 116 17.80 -5.07 -3.90
CA LEU A 116 17.59 -4.12 -2.82
C LEU A 116 17.87 -2.70 -3.32
N VAL A 117 16.83 -2.05 -3.82
CA VAL A 117 16.89 -0.64 -4.26
C VAL A 117 16.36 0.26 -3.14
N SER A 118 17.24 1.11 -2.61
CA SER A 118 16.91 1.96 -1.45
C SER A 118 16.03 3.16 -1.79
N ARG A 119 16.16 3.72 -3.00
CA ARG A 119 15.44 4.96 -3.37
C ARG A 119 14.24 4.64 -4.24
N ILE A 120 13.04 5.05 -3.80
CA ILE A 120 11.80 4.85 -4.57
C ILE A 120 11.87 5.51 -5.95
N GLN A 121 12.59 6.63 -6.10
CA GLN A 121 12.79 7.32 -7.38
C GLN A 121 13.45 6.41 -8.42
N ASP A 122 14.40 5.56 -8.00
CA ASP A 122 15.06 4.61 -8.90
C ASP A 122 14.07 3.51 -9.32
N ILE A 123 13.20 3.06 -8.41
CA ILE A 123 12.15 2.04 -8.68
C ILE A 123 11.08 2.60 -9.63
N ALA A 124 10.63 3.84 -9.43
CA ALA A 124 9.72 4.54 -10.34
C ALA A 124 10.32 4.64 -11.74
N LYS A 125 11.59 5.08 -11.84
CA LYS A 125 12.29 5.16 -13.12
C LYS A 125 12.41 3.80 -13.80
N MET A 126 12.61 2.71 -13.05
CA MET A 126 12.59 1.35 -13.60
C MET A 126 11.24 1.01 -14.22
N HIS A 127 10.12 1.27 -13.52
CA HIS A 127 8.77 1.03 -14.05
C HIS A 127 8.52 1.84 -15.33
N GLN A 128 8.79 3.15 -15.32
CA GLN A 128 8.63 4.02 -16.49
C GLN A 128 9.50 3.57 -17.68
N THR A 129 10.74 3.15 -17.42
CA THR A 129 11.66 2.65 -18.46
C THR A 129 11.13 1.36 -19.09
N VAL A 130 10.60 0.44 -18.28
CA VAL A 130 9.99 -0.81 -18.78
C VAL A 130 8.76 -0.51 -19.63
N ILE A 131 7.86 0.36 -19.15
CA ILE A 131 6.66 0.78 -19.91
C ILE A 131 7.07 1.36 -21.26
N SER A 132 8.02 2.30 -21.27
CA SER A 132 8.51 2.95 -22.49
C SER A 132 9.10 1.94 -23.48
N ARG A 133 9.84 0.94 -22.98
CA ARG A 133 10.46 -0.09 -23.82
C ARG A 133 9.44 -1.06 -24.40
N ILE A 134 8.43 -1.46 -23.62
CA ILE A 134 7.32 -2.31 -24.10
C ILE A 134 6.56 -1.59 -25.21
N LEU A 135 6.23 -0.31 -25.03
CA LEU A 135 5.60 0.51 -26.06
C LEU A 135 6.47 0.65 -27.31
N GLY A 136 7.79 0.85 -27.14
CA GLY A 136 8.75 0.93 -28.25
C GLY A 136 8.87 -0.37 -29.05
N MET A 137 8.52 -1.52 -28.47
CA MET A 137 8.43 -2.82 -29.13
C MET A 137 7.09 -3.03 -29.86
N GLY A 138 6.15 -2.08 -29.75
CA GLY A 138 4.79 -2.21 -30.28
C GLY A 138 3.92 -3.17 -29.48
N CYS A 139 4.28 -3.48 -28.24
CA CYS A 139 3.54 -4.38 -27.37
C CYS A 139 2.56 -3.60 -26.48
N VAL A 140 1.49 -4.27 -26.08
CA VAL A 140 0.53 -3.72 -25.10
C VAL A 140 1.14 -3.83 -23.70
N VAL A 141 1.12 -2.73 -22.95
CA VAL A 141 1.60 -2.69 -21.57
C VAL A 141 0.60 -3.42 -20.66
N PRO A 142 1.02 -4.40 -19.83
CA PRO A 142 0.12 -5.07 -18.89
C PRO A 142 -0.55 -4.09 -17.92
N LEU A 143 -1.83 -4.31 -17.60
CA LEU A 143 -2.59 -3.46 -16.66
C LEU A 143 -1.95 -3.44 -15.26
N ASP A 144 -1.51 -4.61 -14.77
CA ASP A 144 -0.81 -4.73 -13.48
C ASP A 144 0.47 -3.89 -13.42
N LEU A 145 1.17 -3.75 -14.56
CA LEU A 145 2.37 -2.92 -14.63
C LEU A 145 2.03 -1.43 -14.54
N LEU A 146 0.93 -1.00 -15.19
CA LEU A 146 0.43 0.37 -15.07
C LEU A 146 0.00 0.64 -13.62
N TYR A 147 -0.80 -0.24 -13.02
CA TYR A 147 -1.23 -0.13 -11.62
C TYR A 147 -0.03 0.01 -10.66
N ASN A 148 0.93 -0.91 -10.75
CA ASN A 148 2.12 -0.87 -9.90
C ASN A 148 2.94 0.42 -10.14
N CYS A 149 3.01 0.90 -11.38
CA CYS A 149 3.69 2.16 -11.69
C CYS A 149 2.99 3.36 -11.04
N VAL A 150 1.65 3.41 -11.03
CA VAL A 150 0.91 4.46 -10.32
C VAL A 150 1.25 4.42 -8.84
N VAL A 151 1.14 3.26 -8.19
CA VAL A 151 1.44 3.11 -6.76
C VAL A 151 2.84 3.61 -6.41
N VAL A 152 3.85 3.20 -7.19
CA VAL A 152 5.26 3.60 -6.97
C VAL A 152 5.47 5.10 -7.20
N LEU A 153 4.82 5.69 -8.22
CA LEU A 153 4.93 7.13 -8.48
C LEU A 153 4.20 7.98 -7.43
N THR A 154 3.07 7.50 -6.91
CA THR A 154 2.37 8.14 -5.79
C THR A 154 3.25 8.14 -4.54
N GLU A 155 3.87 7.01 -4.21
CA GLU A 155 4.79 6.92 -3.07
C GLU A 155 6.05 7.78 -3.27
N GLN A 156 6.59 7.81 -4.50
CA GLN A 156 7.67 8.74 -4.82
C GLN A 156 7.26 10.18 -4.56
N LEU A 157 6.05 10.56 -4.96
CA LEU A 157 5.55 11.91 -4.76
C LEU A 157 5.42 12.23 -3.28
N GLU A 158 4.86 11.31 -2.47
CA GLU A 158 4.67 11.45 -1.03
C GLU A 158 5.98 11.86 -0.31
N ILE A 159 7.09 11.18 -0.63
CA ILE A 159 8.38 11.42 0.05
C ILE A 159 9.22 12.57 -0.52
N MET A 160 8.76 13.26 -1.57
CA MET A 160 9.51 14.37 -2.16
C MET A 160 9.36 15.65 -1.35
N ASP A 161 10.47 16.25 -0.93
CA ASP A 161 10.46 17.55 -0.25
C ASP A 161 10.01 18.68 -1.18
N GLY A 162 9.16 19.56 -0.66
CA GLY A 162 8.53 20.66 -1.40
C GLY A 162 9.52 21.66 -2.02
N ASP A 163 10.63 21.96 -1.33
CA ASP A 163 11.36 23.21 -1.58
C ASP A 163 12.34 23.20 -2.76
N ASN A 164 12.84 22.03 -3.20
CA ASN A 164 13.92 21.96 -4.20
C ASN A 164 13.53 21.32 -5.55
N ASN A 165 12.31 20.78 -5.69
CA ASN A 165 11.96 19.88 -6.80
C ASN A 165 10.61 20.19 -7.51
N SER A 166 10.12 21.43 -7.50
CA SER A 166 8.77 21.77 -8.02
C SER A 166 8.53 21.33 -9.49
N HIS A 167 9.54 21.44 -10.36
CA HIS A 167 9.42 20.96 -11.75
C HIS A 167 9.30 19.43 -11.85
N ASP A 168 10.02 18.69 -11.01
CA ASP A 168 9.94 17.24 -10.98
C ASP A 168 8.61 16.77 -10.41
N VAL A 169 8.08 17.46 -9.38
CA VAL A 169 6.74 17.24 -8.83
C VAL A 169 5.68 17.40 -9.91
N ILE A 170 5.63 18.54 -10.61
CA ILE A 170 4.66 18.78 -11.68
C ILE A 170 4.74 17.70 -12.78
N ARG A 171 5.96 17.28 -13.16
CA ARG A 171 6.15 16.22 -14.16
C ARG A 171 5.59 14.89 -13.67
N ILE A 172 6.00 14.44 -12.48
CA ILE A 172 5.54 13.16 -11.91
C ILE A 172 4.03 13.15 -11.80
N VAL A 173 3.46 14.23 -11.29
CA VAL A 173 2.03 14.44 -11.15
C VAL A 173 1.30 14.30 -12.50
N SER A 174 1.80 14.96 -13.56
CA SER A 174 1.24 14.85 -14.91
C SER A 174 1.36 13.43 -15.48
N ASP A 175 2.52 12.79 -15.30
CA ASP A 175 2.80 11.44 -15.79
C ASP A 175 1.89 10.41 -15.09
N THR A 176 1.77 10.49 -13.76
CA THR A 176 0.90 9.61 -12.96
C THR A 176 -0.55 9.76 -13.35
N LYS A 177 -1.04 11.00 -13.53
CA LYS A 177 -2.41 11.25 -14.01
C LYS A 177 -2.67 10.57 -15.35
N ALA A 178 -1.75 10.69 -16.31
CA ALA A 178 -1.91 10.07 -17.61
C ALA A 178 -1.99 8.53 -17.52
N ILE A 179 -1.15 7.92 -16.67
CA ILE A 179 -1.14 6.47 -16.44
C ILE A 179 -2.44 6.00 -15.76
N VAL A 180 -2.93 6.74 -14.76
CA VAL A 180 -4.20 6.43 -14.06
C VAL A 180 -5.37 6.41 -15.04
N MET A 181 -5.48 7.45 -15.88
CA MET A 181 -6.60 7.55 -16.83
C MET A 181 -6.55 6.44 -17.88
N GLU A 182 -5.37 6.14 -18.41
CA GLU A 182 -5.16 5.02 -19.34
C GLU A 182 -5.52 3.66 -18.71
N LEU A 183 -5.12 3.44 -17.45
CA LEU A 183 -5.43 2.23 -16.70
C LEU A 183 -6.95 2.03 -16.55
N LEU A 184 -7.65 3.06 -16.07
CA LEU A 184 -9.10 3.00 -15.83
C LEU A 184 -9.90 2.85 -17.13
N GLU A 185 -9.53 3.56 -18.20
CA GLU A 185 -10.19 3.42 -19.51
C GLU A 185 -10.03 2.01 -20.08
N ARG A 186 -8.85 1.42 -19.97
CA ARG A 186 -8.60 0.05 -20.46
C ARG A 186 -9.30 -1.00 -19.61
N GLN A 187 -9.25 -0.90 -18.29
CA GLN A 187 -9.99 -1.80 -17.40
C GLN A 187 -11.50 -1.74 -17.67
N TYR A 188 -12.05 -0.55 -17.84
CA TYR A 188 -13.46 -0.37 -18.16
C TYR A 188 -13.82 -0.97 -19.54
N THR A 189 -12.96 -0.79 -20.53
CA THR A 189 -13.15 -1.38 -21.87
C THR A 189 -13.12 -2.91 -21.81
N GLU A 190 -12.23 -3.50 -21.01
CA GLU A 190 -12.14 -4.94 -20.83
C GLU A 190 -13.41 -5.52 -20.18
N ILE A 191 -13.93 -4.88 -19.12
CA ILE A 191 -15.19 -5.31 -18.48
C ILE A 191 -16.38 -5.21 -19.44
N ASN A 192 -16.49 -4.14 -20.23
CA ASN A 192 -17.58 -4.02 -21.22
C ASN A 192 -17.46 -5.05 -22.36
N SER A 193 -16.23 -5.39 -22.76
CA SER A 193 -15.99 -6.45 -23.75
C SER A 193 -16.42 -7.81 -23.19
N LEU A 194 -16.08 -8.10 -21.93
CA LEU A 194 -16.54 -9.31 -21.25
C LEU A 194 -18.07 -9.36 -21.16
N GLU A 195 -18.73 -8.24 -20.88
CA GLU A 195 -20.19 -8.13 -20.89
C GLU A 195 -20.79 -8.48 -22.27
N SER A 196 -20.22 -7.91 -23.33
CA SER A 196 -20.66 -8.13 -24.70
C SER A 196 -20.53 -9.60 -25.07
N GLN A 197 -19.41 -10.24 -24.73
CA GLN A 197 -19.19 -11.67 -24.98
C GLN A 197 -20.16 -12.56 -24.20
N LEU A 198 -20.41 -12.25 -22.92
CA LEU A 198 -21.39 -12.98 -22.09
C LEU A 198 -22.82 -12.86 -22.66
N ASN A 199 -23.17 -11.69 -23.20
CA ASN A 199 -24.49 -11.46 -23.81
C ASN A 199 -24.62 -12.04 -25.22
N GLU A 200 -23.56 -12.06 -26.02
CA GLU A 200 -23.55 -12.71 -27.34
C GLU A 200 -23.65 -14.24 -27.24
N GLY A 201 -22.97 -14.85 -26.27
CA GLY A 201 -23.10 -16.28 -25.96
C GLY A 201 -24.52 -16.73 -25.57
N ARG A 202 -25.39 -15.80 -25.16
CA ARG A 202 -26.82 -16.05 -24.91
C ARG A 202 -27.64 -16.11 -26.20
N SER A 203 -27.27 -15.33 -27.21
CA SER A 203 -28.00 -15.24 -28.47
C SER A 203 -27.76 -16.44 -29.39
N SER A 204 -26.59 -17.09 -29.27
CA SER A 204 -26.25 -18.30 -30.03
C SER A 204 -26.89 -19.59 -29.50
N ASN A 205 -27.39 -19.59 -28.25
CA ASN A 205 -27.95 -20.78 -27.60
C ASN A 205 -29.49 -20.88 -27.69
N ILE A 206 -30.16 -19.97 -28.41
CA ILE A 206 -31.64 -19.97 -28.56
C ILE A 206 -32.10 -20.58 -29.90
N THR A 207 -31.20 -21.07 -30.75
CA THR A 207 -31.58 -21.80 -31.98
C THR A 207 -31.08 -23.24 -31.99
N GLU A 208 -32.06 -24.15 -32.01
CA GLU A 208 -31.98 -25.58 -32.35
C GLU A 208 -31.42 -26.56 -31.31
N ALA A 209 -32.30 -26.94 -30.38
CA ALA A 209 -32.33 -28.30 -29.87
C ALA A 209 -32.76 -29.27 -31.00
N GLN A 210 -31.78 -29.75 -31.77
CA GLN A 210 -31.89 -31.04 -32.45
C GLN A 210 -30.75 -31.94 -31.97
N TYR A 211 -31.18 -33.02 -31.32
CA TYR A 211 -30.34 -34.13 -30.89
C TYR A 211 -29.58 -34.69 -32.09
N ASP A 212 -28.25 -34.60 -32.07
CA ASP A 212 -27.41 -35.62 -32.68
C ASP A 212 -26.26 -35.98 -31.75
N ALA A 213 -26.34 -37.21 -31.23
CA ALA A 213 -25.39 -37.78 -30.30
C ALA A 213 -24.25 -38.41 -31.10
N THR A 214 -23.22 -37.63 -31.47
CA THR A 214 -21.85 -38.12 -31.76
C THR A 214 -20.95 -36.95 -32.16
N ALA A 215 -20.45 -36.19 -31.19
CA ALA A 215 -19.25 -35.37 -31.40
C ALA A 215 -18.51 -35.17 -30.07
N THR A 216 -17.27 -35.64 -30.10
CA THR A 216 -16.26 -35.68 -29.04
C THR A 216 -16.13 -34.34 -28.31
N GLN A 217 -16.28 -34.37 -26.98
CA GLN A 217 -15.96 -33.26 -26.09
C GLN A 217 -14.47 -32.89 -26.24
N SER A 218 -14.18 -31.88 -27.05
CA SER A 218 -12.99 -31.07 -26.86
C SER A 218 -13.27 -30.13 -25.71
N HIS A 219 -12.91 -30.54 -24.50
CA HIS A 219 -12.64 -29.60 -23.41
C HIS A 219 -11.51 -28.69 -23.89
N GLN A 220 -11.85 -27.57 -24.53
CA GLN A 220 -10.97 -26.41 -24.52
C GLN A 220 -10.96 -25.95 -23.06
N GLU A 221 -9.90 -26.35 -22.34
CA GLU A 221 -9.43 -25.59 -21.19
C GLU A 221 -9.17 -24.18 -21.71
N VAL A 222 -10.16 -23.29 -21.54
CA VAL A 222 -9.93 -21.85 -21.59
C VAL A 222 -8.95 -21.60 -20.45
N THR A 223 -7.67 -21.51 -20.79
CA THR A 223 -6.66 -21.00 -19.88
C THR A 223 -7.14 -19.62 -19.48
N THR A 224 -7.57 -19.48 -18.23
CA THR A 224 -7.98 -18.21 -17.63
C THR A 224 -6.78 -17.28 -17.64
N GLU A 225 -6.55 -16.60 -18.76
CA GLU A 225 -5.85 -15.33 -18.74
C GLU A 225 -6.59 -14.44 -17.73
N SER A 226 -5.83 -13.78 -16.86
CA SER A 226 -6.34 -12.98 -15.74
C SER A 226 -7.22 -11.85 -16.26
N ALA A 227 -8.50 -12.12 -16.46
CA ALA A 227 -9.49 -11.15 -16.94
C ALA A 227 -9.77 -10.15 -15.83
N VAL A 228 -9.78 -8.85 -16.16
CA VAL A 228 -10.09 -7.77 -15.21
C VAL A 228 -11.42 -8.04 -14.52
N GLN A 229 -11.37 -8.05 -13.19
CA GLN A 229 -12.54 -8.20 -12.34
C GLN A 229 -12.93 -6.85 -11.74
N PRO A 230 -14.20 -6.66 -11.35
CA PRO A 230 -14.62 -5.40 -10.76
C PRO A 230 -13.86 -4.95 -9.48
N PRO A 231 -13.44 -5.85 -8.57
CA PRO A 231 -12.56 -5.46 -7.47
C PRO A 231 -11.25 -4.81 -7.92
N ASP A 232 -10.70 -5.21 -9.06
CA ASP A 232 -9.45 -4.65 -9.61
C ASP A 232 -9.63 -3.19 -10.03
N ILE A 233 -10.82 -2.85 -10.55
CA ILE A 233 -11.20 -1.47 -10.87
C ILE A 233 -11.35 -0.65 -9.59
N TYR A 234 -11.99 -1.20 -8.56
CA TYR A 234 -12.11 -0.53 -7.26
C TYR A 234 -10.75 -0.24 -6.64
N ASP A 235 -9.81 -1.20 -6.70
CA ASP A 235 -8.45 -0.98 -6.22
C ASP A 235 -7.74 0.13 -7.00
N SER A 236 -7.98 0.22 -8.32
CA SER A 236 -7.41 1.27 -9.18
C SER A 236 -8.03 2.64 -8.90
N LEU A 237 -9.33 2.69 -8.62
CA LEU A 237 -10.05 3.89 -8.18
C LEU A 237 -9.55 4.39 -6.82
N ILE A 238 -9.33 3.48 -5.86
CA ILE A 238 -8.79 3.80 -4.53
C ILE A 238 -7.38 4.41 -4.66
N VAL A 239 -6.50 3.77 -5.44
CA VAL A 239 -5.14 4.29 -5.66
C VAL A 239 -5.16 5.66 -6.37
N ALA A 240 -6.12 5.90 -7.27
CA ALA A 240 -6.29 7.20 -7.89
C ALA A 240 -6.72 8.29 -6.89
N LEU A 241 -7.55 7.97 -5.90
CA LEU A 241 -7.90 8.90 -4.82
C LEU A 241 -6.71 9.14 -3.87
N GLU A 242 -5.96 8.10 -3.51
CA GLU A 242 -4.72 8.24 -2.71
C GLU A 242 -3.72 9.16 -3.42
N PHE A 243 -3.58 9.02 -4.75
CA PHE A 243 -2.78 9.95 -5.56
C PHE A 243 -3.29 11.40 -5.48
N ILE A 244 -4.61 11.63 -5.57
CA ILE A 244 -5.19 12.98 -5.44
C ILE A 244 -4.89 13.58 -4.07
N GLN A 245 -5.00 12.78 -3.00
CA GLN A 245 -4.68 13.23 -1.65
C GLN A 245 -3.23 13.71 -1.56
N VAL A 246 -2.26 12.92 -2.03
CA VAL A 246 -0.84 13.31 -2.05
C VAL A 246 -0.61 14.58 -2.89
N VAL A 247 -1.33 14.74 -4.01
CA VAL A 247 -1.26 15.97 -4.83
C VAL A 247 -1.73 17.20 -4.04
N LEU A 248 -2.81 17.08 -3.27
CA LEU A 248 -3.33 18.17 -2.43
C LEU A 248 -2.31 18.56 -1.35
N GLU A 249 -1.68 17.59 -0.70
CA GLU A 249 -0.59 17.80 0.26
C GLU A 249 0.60 18.54 -0.38
N LYS A 250 1.01 18.16 -1.59
CA LYS A 250 2.12 18.85 -2.29
C LYS A 250 1.78 20.25 -2.77
N LYS A 251 0.52 20.50 -3.13
CA LYS A 251 0.04 21.84 -3.52
C LYS A 251 0.19 22.83 -2.36
N GLN A 252 -0.01 22.39 -1.13
CA GLN A 252 0.21 23.18 0.08
C GLN A 252 1.70 23.52 0.26
N GLN A 253 2.56 22.51 0.26
CA GLN A 253 4.00 22.67 0.55
C GLN A 253 4.72 23.60 -0.43
N GLN A 254 4.36 23.58 -1.72
CA GLN A 254 5.15 24.28 -2.75
C GLN A 254 4.69 25.72 -3.05
N HIS A 255 3.54 26.18 -2.50
CA HIS A 255 2.89 27.47 -2.81
C HIS A 255 2.73 27.80 -4.33
N GLN A 256 3.08 26.87 -5.22
CA GLN A 256 2.95 26.95 -6.67
C GLN A 256 1.66 26.26 -7.11
N SER A 257 1.06 26.76 -8.19
CA SER A 257 -0.11 26.15 -8.81
C SER A 257 0.29 24.84 -9.49
N ILE A 258 0.28 23.73 -8.75
CA ILE A 258 0.08 22.42 -9.36
C ILE A 258 -1.25 22.51 -10.12
N ASP A 259 -1.19 22.61 -11.44
CA ASP A 259 -2.34 22.75 -12.33
C ASP A 259 -3.02 21.40 -12.55
N ILE A 260 -3.47 20.79 -11.45
CA ILE A 260 -4.46 19.72 -11.51
C ILE A 260 -5.80 20.30 -11.09
N ASP A 261 -6.73 20.21 -12.02
CA ASP A 261 -8.15 20.27 -11.73
C ASP A 261 -8.56 19.00 -10.97
N VAL A 262 -8.46 19.07 -9.63
CA VAL A 262 -8.79 17.98 -8.71
C VAL A 262 -10.28 17.66 -8.80
N GLU A 263 -11.12 18.69 -8.97
CA GLU A 263 -12.56 18.55 -9.14
C GLU A 263 -12.88 17.73 -10.40
N LEU A 264 -12.27 18.08 -11.54
CA LEU A 264 -12.44 17.32 -12.78
C LEU A 264 -11.96 15.87 -12.65
N MET A 265 -10.85 15.64 -11.94
CA MET A 265 -10.35 14.27 -11.75
C MET A 265 -11.28 13.46 -10.85
N CYS A 266 -11.78 14.04 -9.76
CA CYS A 266 -12.80 13.43 -8.92
C CYS A 266 -14.07 13.10 -9.72
N ASP A 267 -14.58 14.03 -10.53
CA ASP A 267 -15.74 13.81 -11.41
C ASP A 267 -15.54 12.64 -12.37
N GLN A 268 -14.33 12.51 -12.94
CA GLN A 268 -13.97 11.38 -13.79
C GLN A 268 -13.98 10.05 -13.01
N LEU A 269 -13.45 10.02 -11.79
CA LEU A 269 -13.45 8.83 -10.95
C LEU A 269 -14.87 8.44 -10.51
N TYR A 270 -15.73 9.41 -10.15
CA TYR A 270 -17.16 9.15 -9.89
C TYR A 270 -17.87 8.59 -11.11
N LEU A 271 -17.57 9.09 -12.31
CA LEU A 271 -18.14 8.57 -13.54
C LEU A 271 -17.77 7.10 -13.74
N PHE A 272 -16.52 6.71 -13.46
CA PHE A 272 -16.09 5.30 -13.51
C PHE A 272 -16.81 4.44 -12.46
N GLU A 273 -16.92 4.92 -11.23
CA GLU A 273 -17.65 4.22 -10.16
C GLU A 273 -19.13 4.01 -10.54
N THR A 274 -19.80 5.05 -11.03
CA THR A 274 -21.23 4.98 -11.42
C THR A 274 -21.43 4.03 -12.58
N LYS A 275 -20.51 4.03 -13.55
CA LYS A 275 -20.51 3.05 -14.65
C LYS A 275 -20.38 1.63 -14.13
N LEU A 276 -19.52 1.38 -13.14
CA LEU A 276 -19.33 0.06 -12.53
C LEU A 276 -20.53 -0.37 -11.69
N HIS A 277 -21.15 0.54 -10.94
CA HIS A 277 -22.38 0.25 -10.20
C HIS A 277 -23.54 -0.11 -11.11
N ARG A 278 -23.73 0.65 -12.21
CA ARG A 278 -24.74 0.33 -13.22
C ARG A 278 -24.54 -1.07 -13.81
N TYR A 279 -23.29 -1.48 -14.05
CA TYR A 279 -22.96 -2.82 -14.50
C TYR A 279 -23.43 -3.89 -13.50
N TYR A 280 -23.23 -3.67 -12.19
CA TYR A 280 -23.69 -4.60 -11.15
C TYR A 280 -25.22 -4.64 -11.01
N GLU A 281 -25.89 -3.49 -10.98
CA GLU A 281 -27.35 -3.45 -10.86
C GLU A 281 -28.05 -4.15 -12.03
N THR A 282 -27.48 -4.03 -13.23
CA THR A 282 -28.01 -4.66 -14.45
C THR A 282 -27.78 -6.18 -14.46
N ASN A 283 -26.70 -6.67 -13.82
CA ASN A 283 -26.28 -8.08 -13.88
C ASN A 283 -26.55 -8.90 -12.60
N ASN A 284 -26.99 -8.27 -11.49
CA ASN A 284 -27.28 -8.94 -10.21
C ASN A 284 -28.60 -9.73 -10.18
N THR A 285 -29.42 -9.67 -11.24
CA THR A 285 -30.76 -10.28 -11.26
C THR A 285 -30.81 -11.71 -11.79
N ASP A 286 -29.74 -12.22 -12.39
CA ASP A 286 -29.69 -13.60 -12.92
C ASP A 286 -28.30 -14.22 -12.73
N THR A 287 -28.27 -15.56 -12.68
CA THR A 287 -27.16 -16.55 -12.64
C THR A 287 -25.75 -16.22 -13.19
N ASN A 288 -25.52 -15.07 -13.82
CA ASN A 288 -24.21 -14.54 -14.26
C ASN A 288 -23.25 -14.16 -13.12
N THR A 289 -23.74 -13.91 -11.90
CA THR A 289 -22.93 -13.46 -10.75
C THR A 289 -21.92 -14.50 -10.26
N ALA A 290 -22.03 -15.78 -10.66
CA ALA A 290 -21.12 -16.82 -10.20
C ALA A 290 -19.71 -16.73 -10.80
N MET A 291 -19.53 -16.02 -11.93
CA MET A 291 -18.23 -15.87 -12.62
C MET A 291 -17.52 -14.55 -12.30
N LEU A 292 -18.22 -13.57 -11.73
CA LEU A 292 -17.66 -12.26 -11.40
C LEU A 292 -17.37 -12.18 -9.91
N ALA A 293 -16.18 -11.70 -9.55
CA ALA A 293 -15.89 -11.40 -8.16
C ALA A 293 -16.80 -10.25 -7.66
N THR A 294 -17.25 -10.34 -6.41
CA THR A 294 -18.02 -9.28 -5.75
C THR A 294 -17.07 -8.24 -5.16
N ILE A 295 -17.38 -6.95 -5.33
CA ILE A 295 -16.67 -5.88 -4.62
C ILE A 295 -16.87 -6.08 -3.11
N SER A 296 -15.78 -6.02 -2.35
CA SER A 296 -15.84 -6.17 -0.90
C SER A 296 -16.44 -4.93 -0.23
N GLU A 297 -17.13 -5.12 0.89
CA GLU A 297 -17.66 -4.01 1.69
C GLU A 297 -16.53 -3.07 2.16
N GLU A 298 -15.35 -3.63 2.45
CA GLU A 298 -14.15 -2.88 2.81
C GLU A 298 -13.69 -1.94 1.68
N GLN A 299 -13.68 -2.40 0.42
CA GLN A 299 -13.31 -1.54 -0.71
C GLN A 299 -14.31 -0.40 -0.92
N VAL A 300 -15.62 -0.68 -0.81
CA VAL A 300 -16.66 0.35 -0.92
C VAL A 300 -16.52 1.39 0.19
N GLN A 301 -16.23 0.95 1.42
CA GLN A 301 -16.02 1.86 2.55
C GLN A 301 -14.76 2.69 2.36
N LYS A 302 -13.63 2.06 1.99
CA LYS A 302 -12.38 2.78 1.75
C LYS A 302 -12.55 3.86 0.67
N TRP A 303 -13.23 3.53 -0.42
CA TRP A 303 -13.60 4.49 -1.46
C TRP A 303 -14.41 5.67 -0.90
N LYS A 304 -15.49 5.40 -0.16
CA LYS A 304 -16.35 6.44 0.44
C LYS A 304 -15.58 7.36 1.38
N ILE A 305 -14.72 6.78 2.22
CA ILE A 305 -13.90 7.55 3.17
C ILE A 305 -12.90 8.42 2.42
N LEU A 306 -12.18 7.90 1.41
CA LEU A 306 -11.24 8.70 0.62
C LEU A 306 -11.93 9.82 -0.17
N VAL A 307 -13.14 9.57 -0.66
CA VAL A 307 -13.98 10.60 -1.29
C VAL A 307 -14.32 11.72 -0.30
N LEU A 308 -14.77 11.37 0.90
CA LEU A 308 -15.13 12.34 1.94
C LEU A 308 -13.90 13.10 2.44
N ALA A 309 -12.78 12.41 2.60
CA ALA A 309 -11.46 12.95 2.89
C ALA A 309 -11.09 14.09 1.95
N ILE A 310 -11.06 13.82 0.65
CA ILE A 310 -10.70 14.82 -0.37
C ILE A 310 -11.63 16.04 -0.32
N ARG A 311 -12.93 15.83 -0.10
CA ARG A 311 -13.91 16.94 0.01
C ARG A 311 -13.75 17.73 1.30
N SER A 312 -13.44 17.06 2.41
CA SER A 312 -13.30 17.69 3.72
C SER A 312 -12.05 18.56 3.85
N ILE A 313 -11.09 18.46 2.92
CA ILE A 313 -9.89 19.32 2.92
C ILE A 313 -10.25 20.79 2.66
N GLU A 314 -11.31 21.07 1.92
CA GLU A 314 -11.72 22.44 1.56
C GLU A 314 -12.75 23.05 2.53
N GLU A 315 -13.29 22.27 3.47
CA GLU A 315 -14.37 22.65 4.40
C GLU A 315 -14.02 22.23 5.85
N ASP A 316 -14.85 22.56 6.85
CA ASP A 316 -14.60 22.14 8.25
C ASP A 316 -14.78 20.61 8.40
N PRO A 317 -13.72 19.83 8.70
CA PRO A 317 -13.79 18.37 8.73
C PRO A 317 -14.74 17.84 9.81
N ILE A 318 -14.90 18.57 10.92
CA ILE A 318 -15.67 18.07 12.06
C ILE A 318 -17.15 17.90 11.67
N GLU A 319 -17.70 18.81 10.88
CA GLU A 319 -19.10 18.72 10.45
C GLU A 319 -19.36 17.48 9.58
N TYR A 320 -18.41 17.11 8.73
CA TYR A 320 -18.49 15.92 7.87
C TYR A 320 -18.28 14.61 8.63
N TRP A 321 -17.33 14.57 9.56
CA TRP A 321 -16.90 13.31 10.17
C TRP A 321 -17.67 12.93 11.44
N LYS A 322 -18.38 13.88 12.07
CA LYS A 322 -19.18 13.64 13.29
C LYS A 322 -20.20 12.51 13.15
N ASP A 323 -20.82 12.37 11.98
CA ASP A 323 -21.81 11.34 11.73
C ASP A 323 -21.17 10.00 11.31
N VAL A 324 -20.01 10.06 10.66
CA VAL A 324 -19.31 8.89 10.10
C VAL A 324 -18.61 8.07 11.19
N ILE A 325 -18.07 8.71 12.24
CA ILE A 325 -17.30 8.02 13.31
C ILE A 325 -18.08 6.89 14.02
N ASN A 326 -19.41 6.97 14.04
CA ASN A 326 -20.27 6.00 14.70
C ASN A 326 -20.73 4.87 13.77
N GLU A 327 -20.29 4.85 12.51
CA GLU A 327 -20.61 3.77 11.59
C GLU A 327 -19.96 2.46 12.07
N PRO A 328 -20.75 1.41 12.36
CA PRO A 328 -20.24 0.15 12.92
C PRO A 328 -19.22 -0.58 12.04
N SER A 329 -19.12 -0.16 10.80
CA SER A 329 -18.38 -0.83 9.76
C SER A 329 -16.98 -0.23 9.53
N LEU A 330 -16.64 0.88 10.19
CA LEU A 330 -15.30 1.45 10.15
C LEU A 330 -14.28 0.49 10.78
N ASN A 331 -13.24 0.17 10.03
CA ASN A 331 -12.14 -0.67 10.51
C ASN A 331 -10.94 0.18 10.94
N PHE A 332 -9.84 -0.45 11.36
CA PHE A 332 -8.65 0.26 11.84
C PHE A 332 -8.09 1.25 10.79
N ASN A 333 -7.95 0.81 9.54
CA ASN A 333 -7.41 1.60 8.42
C ASN A 333 -8.35 2.76 8.04
N SER A 334 -9.68 2.54 8.14
CA SER A 334 -10.68 3.60 7.94
C SER A 334 -10.42 4.80 8.86
N HIS A 335 -10.10 4.54 10.13
CA HIS A 335 -9.80 5.59 11.09
C HIS A 335 -8.46 6.29 10.79
N GLU A 336 -7.43 5.56 10.33
CA GLU A 336 -6.14 6.16 9.94
C GLU A 336 -6.31 7.16 8.80
N ILE A 337 -7.13 6.84 7.79
CA ILE A 337 -7.41 7.76 6.68
C ILE A 337 -8.08 9.04 7.23
N ILE A 338 -9.09 8.92 8.08
CA ILE A 338 -9.79 10.08 8.65
C ILE A 338 -8.84 10.95 9.47
N ILE A 339 -7.98 10.33 10.29
CA ILE A 339 -6.97 11.03 11.09
C ILE A 339 -6.02 11.81 10.19
N GLY A 340 -5.44 11.16 9.17
CA GLY A 340 -4.54 11.83 8.23
C GLY A 340 -5.19 13.02 7.50
N CYS A 341 -6.49 12.95 7.22
CA CYS A 341 -7.21 14.09 6.63
C CYS A 341 -7.40 15.26 7.59
N ILE A 342 -7.63 14.98 8.87
CA ILE A 342 -7.74 16.02 9.90
C ILE A 342 -6.36 16.66 10.12
N GLU A 343 -5.30 15.86 10.19
CA GLU A 343 -3.91 16.34 10.30
C GLU A 343 -3.53 17.20 9.09
N LEU A 344 -3.91 16.79 7.88
CA LEU A 344 -3.74 17.58 6.68
C LEU A 344 -4.52 18.91 6.77
N TYR A 345 -5.79 18.87 7.17
CA TYR A 345 -6.59 20.08 7.33
C TYR A 345 -5.99 21.05 8.36
N LEU A 346 -5.51 20.54 9.50
CA LEU A 346 -4.81 21.30 10.53
C LEU A 346 -3.58 21.99 9.92
N SER A 347 -2.73 21.22 9.23
CA SER A 347 -1.54 21.77 8.59
C SER A 347 -1.86 22.83 7.52
N MET A 348 -2.95 22.66 6.77
CA MET A 348 -3.36 23.59 5.71
C MET A 348 -3.87 24.92 6.25
N ASN A 349 -4.31 24.95 7.49
CA ASN A 349 -4.99 26.08 8.12
C ASN A 349 -4.32 26.49 9.43
N ASP A 350 -3.06 26.11 9.67
CA ASP A 350 -2.31 26.38 10.91
C ASP A 350 -2.34 27.88 11.29
N GLU A 351 -2.21 28.78 10.32
CA GLU A 351 -2.28 30.24 10.57
C GLU A 351 -3.70 30.79 10.76
N THR A 352 -4.73 30.06 10.34
CA THR A 352 -6.13 30.54 10.29
C THR A 352 -7.04 29.89 11.32
N ILE A 353 -6.68 28.71 11.82
CA ILE A 353 -7.41 27.97 12.83
C ILE A 353 -7.27 28.66 14.18
N SER A 354 -8.39 28.79 14.89
CA SER A 354 -8.36 29.27 16.27
C SER A 354 -7.88 28.15 17.22
N PRO A 355 -7.19 28.48 18.33
CA PRO A 355 -6.76 27.48 19.31
C PRO A 355 -7.91 26.61 19.88
N GLU A 356 -9.13 27.13 19.89
CA GLU A 356 -10.32 26.37 20.29
C GLU A 356 -10.69 25.32 19.25
N GLN A 357 -10.67 25.67 17.96
CA GLN A 357 -10.94 24.73 16.86
C GLN A 357 -9.85 23.67 16.74
N GLU A 358 -8.58 24.07 16.84
CA GLU A 358 -7.44 23.14 16.88
C GLU A 358 -7.63 22.11 18.01
N TRP A 359 -7.93 22.59 19.22
CA TRP A 359 -8.22 21.73 20.35
C TRP A 359 -9.39 20.77 20.09
N GLU A 360 -10.46 21.22 19.43
CA GLU A 360 -11.60 20.39 19.05
C GLU A 360 -11.22 19.29 18.05
N LEU A 361 -10.43 19.62 17.02
CA LEU A 361 -9.93 18.69 16.01
C LEU A 361 -9.04 17.62 16.65
N LEU A 362 -8.06 18.01 17.46
CA LEU A 362 -7.20 17.08 18.18
C LEU A 362 -7.98 16.22 19.19
N SER A 363 -9.00 16.79 19.82
CA SER A 363 -9.91 16.02 20.69
C SER A 363 -10.71 14.99 19.90
N PHE A 364 -11.10 15.30 18.66
CA PHE A 364 -11.78 14.38 17.76
C PHE A 364 -10.86 13.24 17.29
N ILE A 365 -9.59 13.53 16.97
CA ILE A 365 -8.56 12.51 16.71
C ILE A 365 -8.43 11.55 17.91
N ASN A 366 -8.46 12.05 19.16
CA ASN A 366 -8.41 11.19 20.34
C ASN A 366 -9.60 10.23 20.43
N GLU A 367 -10.80 10.65 20.02
CA GLU A 367 -11.96 9.76 19.94
C GLU A 367 -11.78 8.68 18.87
N LEU A 368 -11.23 9.02 17.70
CA LEU A 368 -10.87 8.04 16.66
C LEU A 368 -9.84 7.02 17.17
N TYR A 369 -8.82 7.47 17.90
CA TYR A 369 -7.85 6.58 18.55
C TYR A 369 -8.48 5.68 19.63
N LYS A 370 -9.54 6.12 20.32
CA LYS A 370 -10.28 5.26 21.26
C LYS A 370 -11.06 4.17 20.52
N CYS A 371 -11.68 4.50 19.39
CA CYS A 371 -12.34 3.53 18.53
C CYS A 371 -11.35 2.48 18.00
N GLN A 372 -10.21 2.92 17.46
CA GLN A 372 -9.13 2.01 17.05
C GLN A 372 -8.64 1.14 18.21
N GLN A 373 -8.47 1.70 19.41
CA GLN A 373 -8.03 0.92 20.58
C GLN A 373 -9.01 -0.20 20.91
N ALA A 374 -10.32 0.06 20.82
CA ALA A 374 -11.34 -0.96 21.04
C ALA A 374 -11.23 -2.11 20.02
N LEU A 375 -11.05 -1.77 18.73
CA LEU A 375 -10.85 -2.75 17.65
C LEU A 375 -9.59 -3.61 17.87
N VAL A 376 -8.46 -2.97 18.19
CA VAL A 376 -7.20 -3.70 18.41
C VAL A 376 -7.26 -4.52 19.71
N ASN A 377 -7.94 -4.06 20.76
CA ASN A 377 -8.17 -4.86 21.98
C ASN A 377 -9.00 -6.11 21.71
N GLN A 378 -10.04 -6.01 20.88
CA GLN A 378 -10.82 -7.16 20.44
C GLN A 378 -9.94 -8.14 19.66
N ARG A 379 -9.09 -7.64 18.76
CA ARG A 379 -8.13 -8.45 18.00
C ARG A 379 -7.12 -9.14 18.92
N LEU A 380 -6.50 -8.43 19.85
CA LEU A 380 -5.59 -8.99 20.85
C LEU A 380 -6.23 -10.12 21.66
N THR A 381 -7.49 -9.97 22.04
CA THR A 381 -8.23 -10.99 22.80
C THR A 381 -8.51 -12.24 21.97
N THR A 382 -8.83 -12.05 20.69
CA THR A 382 -9.10 -13.14 19.74
C THR A 382 -7.81 -13.87 19.37
N GLU A 383 -6.77 -13.13 18.97
CA GLU A 383 -5.48 -13.67 18.55
C GLU A 383 -4.69 -14.31 19.70
N ALA A 384 -4.86 -13.83 20.95
CA ALA A 384 -4.25 -14.48 22.11
C ALA A 384 -4.79 -15.90 22.37
N LYS A 385 -5.95 -16.24 21.79
CA LYS A 385 -6.54 -17.59 21.84
C LYS A 385 -6.25 -18.38 20.57
N GLY A 386 -5.84 -17.72 19.48
CA GLY A 386 -5.52 -18.33 18.19
C GLY A 386 -4.07 -18.81 18.12
N ASP A 387 -3.80 -19.70 17.15
CA ASP A 387 -2.45 -20.22 16.86
C ASP A 387 -1.93 -19.69 15.51
N ASP A 388 -2.52 -18.62 14.96
CA ASP A 388 -2.26 -18.17 13.59
C ASP A 388 -1.14 -17.13 13.48
N GLY A 389 -0.47 -16.81 14.60
CA GLY A 389 0.65 -15.87 14.64
C GLY A 389 0.25 -14.40 14.48
N GLY A 390 -1.04 -14.07 14.44
CA GLY A 390 -1.55 -12.70 14.32
C GLY A 390 -1.38 -11.83 15.57
N LEU A 391 -1.05 -12.44 16.71
CA LEU A 391 -0.83 -11.73 17.98
C LEU A 391 0.34 -10.74 17.89
N GLY A 392 1.43 -11.09 17.19
CA GLY A 392 2.58 -10.20 17.00
C GLY A 392 2.18 -8.88 16.34
N ASN A 393 1.50 -8.97 15.19
CA ASN A 393 0.99 -7.80 14.47
C ASN A 393 -0.01 -6.97 15.30
N ALA A 394 -0.93 -7.61 16.04
CA ALA A 394 -1.86 -6.90 16.92
C ALA A 394 -1.14 -6.16 18.07
N LEU A 395 -0.04 -6.71 18.59
CA LEU A 395 0.80 -6.04 19.58
C LEU A 395 1.58 -4.85 18.98
N VAL A 396 2.08 -4.97 17.75
CA VAL A 396 2.68 -3.85 17.01
C VAL A 396 1.68 -2.71 16.87
N GLN A 397 0.47 -3.00 16.34
CA GLN A 397 -0.60 -2.01 16.18
C GLN A 397 -0.96 -1.33 17.51
N MET A 398 -1.12 -2.11 18.58
CA MET A 398 -1.44 -1.54 19.89
C MET A 398 -0.30 -0.66 20.42
N SER A 399 0.96 -1.08 20.26
CA SER A 399 2.10 -0.28 20.70
C SER A 399 2.24 1.02 19.92
N GLY A 400 2.05 1.00 18.59
CA GLY A 400 2.02 2.20 17.75
C GLY A 400 0.89 3.15 18.15
N LEU A 401 -0.33 2.62 18.31
CA LEU A 401 -1.49 3.40 18.75
C LEU A 401 -1.27 4.06 20.13
N MET A 402 -0.62 3.38 21.07
CA MET A 402 -0.27 3.99 22.35
C MET A 402 0.76 5.12 22.17
N ILE A 403 1.71 5.01 21.24
CA ILE A 403 2.64 6.11 20.95
C ILE A 403 1.90 7.29 20.35
N SER A 404 1.12 7.08 19.29
CA SER A 404 0.35 8.16 18.62
C SER A 404 -0.60 8.88 19.57
N ARG A 405 -1.23 8.15 20.50
CA ARG A 405 -2.04 8.77 21.56
C ARG A 405 -1.21 9.55 22.57
N GLY A 406 0.01 9.12 22.85
CA GLY A 406 0.93 9.88 23.69
C GLY A 406 1.31 11.19 23.03
N ASP A 407 1.69 11.13 21.75
CA ASP A 407 2.07 12.28 20.92
C ASP A 407 0.92 13.29 20.81
N LEU A 408 -0.30 12.81 20.55
CA LEU A 408 -1.48 13.67 20.49
C LEU A 408 -1.74 14.44 21.80
N GLU A 409 -1.51 13.84 22.97
CA GLU A 409 -1.67 14.58 24.24
C GLU A 409 -0.54 15.60 24.42
N MET A 410 0.65 15.41 23.82
CA MET A 410 1.71 16.41 23.82
C MET A 410 1.38 17.56 22.87
N GLU A 411 0.87 17.27 21.69
CA GLU A 411 0.41 18.27 20.73
C GLU A 411 -0.71 19.14 21.33
N ARG A 412 -1.74 18.50 21.92
CA ARG A 412 -2.82 19.21 22.63
C ARG A 412 -2.31 20.09 23.77
N ARG A 413 -1.19 19.73 24.39
CA ARG A 413 -0.57 20.50 25.45
C ARG A 413 0.06 21.79 24.94
N GLN A 414 0.55 21.79 23.70
CA GLN A 414 1.14 22.96 23.05
C GLN A 414 0.09 23.98 22.59
N VAL A 415 -1.15 23.53 22.34
CA VAL A 415 -2.26 24.42 21.97
C VAL A 415 -2.50 25.45 23.09
N PRO A 416 -2.51 26.77 22.79
CA PRO A 416 -2.71 27.82 23.79
C PRO A 416 -4.19 27.96 24.20
N TYR A 417 -4.83 26.84 24.56
CA TYR A 417 -6.22 26.73 24.97
C TYR A 417 -6.35 25.67 26.08
N LYS A 418 -7.17 25.93 27.11
CA LYS A 418 -7.36 25.03 28.28
C LYS A 418 -6.05 24.64 28.99
N GLN A 419 -5.14 25.60 29.21
CA GLN A 419 -3.86 25.37 29.89
C GLN A 419 -3.98 24.77 31.31
N GLU A 420 -5.16 24.85 31.94
CA GLU A 420 -5.42 24.22 33.24
C GLU A 420 -5.30 22.68 33.25
N VAL A 421 -5.32 22.02 32.08
CA VAL A 421 -5.15 20.57 31.97
C VAL A 421 -3.73 20.14 31.54
N ASP A 422 -2.77 21.07 31.44
CA ASP A 422 -1.38 20.80 30.99
C ASP A 422 -0.75 19.58 31.68
N GLU A 423 -0.74 19.57 33.02
CA GLU A 423 -0.20 18.47 33.82
C GLU A 423 -0.96 17.16 33.60
N LEU A 424 -2.27 17.22 33.36
CA LEU A 424 -3.06 16.01 33.08
C LEU A 424 -2.66 15.41 31.72
N LEU A 425 -2.51 16.24 30.69
CA LEU A 425 -2.09 15.82 29.35
C LEU A 425 -0.68 15.20 29.39
N LYS A 426 0.26 15.86 30.09
CA LYS A 426 1.61 15.33 30.32
C LYS A 426 1.59 13.95 30.98
N ASN A 427 0.82 13.80 32.06
CA ASN A 427 0.71 12.53 32.77
C ASN A 427 0.05 11.44 31.90
N ASN A 428 -0.92 11.80 31.06
CA ASN A 428 -1.54 10.88 30.10
C ASN A 428 -0.52 10.42 29.06
N GLY A 429 0.25 11.33 28.44
CA GLY A 429 1.30 11.00 27.48
C GLY A 429 2.33 10.03 28.07
N ILE A 430 2.83 10.31 29.27
CA ILE A 430 3.75 9.40 30.00
C ILE A 430 3.12 8.02 30.20
N ALA A 431 1.84 7.96 30.58
CA ALA A 431 1.15 6.69 30.78
C ALA A 431 1.01 5.91 29.47
N TYR A 432 0.70 6.58 28.36
CA TYR A 432 0.60 5.96 27.05
C TYR A 432 1.95 5.42 26.56
N TYR A 433 3.05 6.17 26.66
CA TYR A 433 4.37 5.65 26.28
C TYR A 433 4.80 4.45 27.14
N LYS A 434 4.51 4.46 28.45
CA LYS A 434 4.76 3.29 29.32
C LYS A 434 3.93 2.07 28.90
N ASN A 435 2.69 2.29 28.51
CA ASN A 435 1.84 1.22 27.98
C ASN A 435 2.35 0.70 26.63
N ALA A 436 2.81 1.58 25.74
CA ALA A 436 3.43 1.20 24.47
C ALA A 436 4.61 0.25 24.68
N ILE A 437 5.54 0.59 25.59
CA ILE A 437 6.66 -0.28 25.97
C ILE A 437 6.15 -1.64 26.49
N THR A 438 5.14 -1.63 27.35
CA THR A 438 4.58 -2.85 27.94
C THR A 438 4.00 -3.79 26.87
N TYR A 439 3.23 -3.26 25.91
CA TYR A 439 2.71 -4.03 24.79
C TYR A 439 3.84 -4.50 23.86
N ALA A 440 4.77 -3.62 23.54
CA ALA A 440 5.91 -3.90 22.67
C ALA A 440 6.85 -4.95 23.26
N GLN A 441 6.95 -5.10 24.58
CA GLN A 441 7.77 -6.15 25.22
C GLN A 441 7.07 -7.51 25.34
N ARG A 442 5.74 -7.55 25.22
CA ARG A 442 4.97 -8.80 25.31
C ARG A 442 5.28 -9.72 24.13
N SER A 443 5.53 -10.99 24.40
CA SER A 443 5.78 -12.00 23.34
C SER A 443 4.57 -12.16 22.42
N GLY A 444 4.80 -12.19 21.10
CA GLY A 444 3.80 -12.53 20.09
C GLY A 444 3.52 -14.02 19.96
N GLY A 445 4.20 -14.86 20.75
CA GLY A 445 4.04 -16.32 20.77
C GLY A 445 5.05 -17.08 19.91
N LEU A 446 4.90 -18.41 19.82
CA LEU A 446 5.86 -19.29 19.14
C LEU A 446 5.87 -19.12 17.61
N ARG A 447 4.77 -18.66 17.03
CA ARG A 447 4.58 -18.46 15.59
C ARG A 447 4.67 -16.98 15.19
N GLU A 448 5.22 -16.15 16.08
CA GLU A 448 5.46 -14.74 15.77
C GLU A 448 6.40 -14.61 14.57
N ARG A 449 6.02 -13.74 13.62
CA ARG A 449 6.85 -13.44 12.46
C ARG A 449 8.04 -12.59 12.89
N ILE A 450 9.18 -12.79 12.23
CA ILE A 450 10.40 -12.03 12.53
C ILE A 450 10.20 -10.51 12.36
N ILE A 451 9.42 -10.11 11.35
CA ILE A 451 9.05 -8.71 11.09
C ILE A 451 8.30 -8.11 12.27
N ASP A 452 7.26 -8.78 12.76
CA ASP A 452 6.46 -8.28 13.88
C ASP A 452 7.33 -8.08 15.13
N LYS A 453 8.25 -9.03 15.38
CA LYS A 453 9.19 -8.95 16.49
C LYS A 453 10.13 -7.74 16.38
N LEU A 454 10.68 -7.49 15.18
CA LEU A 454 11.57 -6.34 14.93
C LEU A 454 10.83 -5.01 15.09
N GLN A 455 9.62 -4.90 14.54
CA GLN A 455 8.76 -3.73 14.70
C GLN A 455 8.45 -3.45 16.17
N ARG A 456 8.08 -4.48 16.96
CA ARG A 456 7.87 -4.33 18.41
C ARG A 456 9.13 -3.82 19.10
N GLN A 457 10.31 -4.34 18.76
CA GLN A 457 11.56 -3.86 19.34
C GLN A 457 11.82 -2.39 19.03
N ARG A 458 11.54 -1.95 17.79
CA ARG A 458 11.64 -0.53 17.42
C ARG A 458 10.64 0.32 18.20
N LYS A 459 9.36 -0.05 18.24
CA LYS A 459 8.32 0.69 19.00
C LYS A 459 8.64 0.78 20.49
N ALA A 460 9.24 -0.26 21.08
CA ALA A 460 9.73 -0.20 22.46
C ALA A 460 10.87 0.83 22.65
N LYS A 461 11.81 0.91 21.71
CA LYS A 461 12.89 1.90 21.73
C LYS A 461 12.35 3.32 21.51
N GLU A 462 11.42 3.49 20.58
CA GLU A 462 10.74 4.75 20.27
C GLU A 462 10.03 5.32 21.51
N ALA A 463 9.10 4.56 22.10
CA ALA A 463 8.40 4.97 23.31
C ALA A 463 9.35 5.20 24.51
N SER A 464 10.41 4.39 24.64
CA SER A 464 11.42 4.61 25.68
C SER A 464 12.22 5.89 25.46
N THR A 465 12.43 6.29 24.21
CA THR A 465 13.19 7.50 23.88
C THR A 465 12.33 8.73 24.12
N LYS A 466 11.05 8.71 23.72
CA LYS A 466 10.07 9.77 24.05
C LYS A 466 9.93 10.00 25.56
N LEU A 467 9.92 8.93 26.37
CA LEU A 467 9.98 9.06 27.84
C LEU A 467 11.26 9.72 28.34
N LYS A 468 12.43 9.38 27.77
CA LYS A 468 13.70 9.99 28.14
C LYS A 468 13.78 11.47 27.76
N ILE A 469 13.15 11.87 26.66
CA ILE A 469 13.01 13.27 26.26
C ILE A 469 12.25 14.02 27.36
N LEU A 470 11.07 13.53 27.75
CA LEU A 470 10.26 14.11 28.83
C LEU A 470 10.98 14.20 30.19
N ASP A 471 11.87 13.25 30.47
CA ASP A 471 12.70 13.22 31.68
C ASP A 471 13.98 14.07 31.56
N GLY A 472 14.30 14.62 30.38
CA GLY A 472 15.52 15.40 30.11
C GLY A 472 16.81 14.58 30.15
N THR A 473 16.74 13.27 29.87
CA THR A 473 17.86 12.32 30.01
C THR A 473 18.32 11.69 28.70
N VAL A 474 17.73 12.08 27.57
CA VAL A 474 18.04 11.52 26.25
C VAL A 474 19.37 12.03 25.70
N THR A 475 20.05 11.21 24.90
CA THR A 475 21.26 11.62 24.17
C THR A 475 20.97 11.81 22.68
N GLU A 476 21.69 12.73 22.02
CA GLU A 476 21.56 12.98 20.57
C GLU A 476 21.79 11.71 19.72
N ALA A 477 22.72 10.85 20.13
CA ALA A 477 22.96 9.58 19.44
C ALA A 477 21.75 8.63 19.50
N GLU A 478 21.02 8.61 20.62
CA GLU A 478 19.79 7.83 20.74
C GLU A 478 18.66 8.43 19.90
N LEU A 479 18.58 9.75 19.86
CA LEU A 479 17.61 10.49 19.04
C LEU A 479 17.79 10.19 17.55
N VAL A 480 19.01 10.34 17.03
CA VAL A 480 19.35 10.02 15.63
C VAL A 480 19.10 8.55 15.32
N PHE A 481 19.42 7.65 16.25
CA PHE A 481 19.20 6.22 16.03
C PHE A 481 17.72 5.85 15.90
N VAL A 482 16.84 6.51 16.65
CA VAL A 482 15.41 6.16 16.70
C VAL A 482 14.61 6.91 15.64
N PHE A 483 14.86 8.21 15.50
CA PHE A 483 14.07 9.14 14.68
C PHE A 483 14.77 9.56 13.39
N GLY A 484 16.02 9.14 13.15
CA GLY A 484 16.74 9.53 11.95
C GLY A 484 17.13 11.00 11.96
N ASP A 485 16.98 11.68 10.82
CA ASP A 485 17.31 13.11 10.68
C ASP A 485 16.23 14.04 11.27
N ASP A 486 15.01 13.52 11.49
CA ASP A 486 13.82 14.28 11.93
C ASP A 486 13.73 14.44 13.46
N TRP A 487 14.73 13.97 14.20
CA TRP A 487 14.72 13.97 15.66
C TRP A 487 14.58 15.34 16.33
N LYS A 488 14.84 16.42 15.58
CA LYS A 488 14.70 17.79 16.08
C LYS A 488 13.24 18.20 16.21
N GLU A 489 12.40 17.83 15.25
CA GLU A 489 10.96 18.09 15.30
C GLU A 489 10.33 17.37 16.49
N GLU A 490 10.81 16.15 16.76
CA GLU A 490 10.44 15.39 17.95
C GLU A 490 10.79 16.14 19.24
N LEU A 491 11.97 16.76 19.35
CA LEU A 491 12.31 17.55 20.55
C LEU A 491 11.41 18.78 20.72
N ASP A 492 11.14 19.50 19.62
CA ASP A 492 10.30 20.70 19.65
C ASP A 492 8.87 20.39 20.13
N MET A 493 8.39 19.15 19.97
CA MET A 493 7.09 18.69 20.51
C MET A 493 7.08 18.55 22.05
N PHE A 494 8.24 18.36 22.69
CA PHE A 494 8.34 18.10 24.13
C PHE A 494 8.86 19.27 24.96
N GLU A 495 9.49 20.27 24.32
CA GLU A 495 9.88 21.55 24.92
C GLU A 495 8.67 22.49 25.09
#